data_AF-A0A5N3V2X7-F1
#
_entry.id   AF-A0A5N3V2X7-F1
#
_cell.length_a   1.000
_cell.length_b   1.000
_cell.length_c   1.000
_cell.angle_alpha   90.00
_cell.angle_beta   90.00
_cell.angle_gamma   90.00
#
_symmetry.space_group_name_H-M   'P 1'
#
loop_
_entity.id
_entity.type
_entity.pdbx_description
1 polymer ?
#
loop_
_entity_poly.entity_id
_entity_poly.type
_entity_poly.pdbx_seq_one_letter_code
_entity_poly.pdbx_strand_id
1 'polypeptide(L)'
;MGTWKLVNSRNFDGYVKSVGVGFATKQAASMTKPTTVIEVNGDTITIKTQSISKNREVSFELGVNFNETTADDRKVKSILMLDGGEFVHRLKWDGQETTLVQEIVDEILILPLTHSSAVCNRTYEEEARPVHSFTDCSSASWLLMDSAPDCLIFLPWHFI
;
A
#
# COMPACT_ATOMS: atom_id res chain seq x y z
N MET A 1 -5.02 -4.39 -6.18
CA MET A 1 -4.60 -3.00 -5.87
C MET A 1 -5.53 -2.43 -4.81
N GLY A 2 -5.03 -2.30 -3.58
CA GLY A 2 -5.73 -1.69 -2.45
C GLY A 2 -4.97 -0.46 -1.94
N THR A 3 -5.71 0.51 -1.42
CA THR A 3 -5.18 1.75 -0.84
C THR A 3 -5.41 1.71 0.66
N TRP A 4 -4.37 1.84 1.49
CA TRP A 4 -4.47 1.64 2.93
C TRP A 4 -4.13 2.92 3.71
N LYS A 5 -4.99 3.29 4.67
CA LYS A 5 -4.82 4.45 5.56
C LYS A 5 -4.49 4.03 6.98
N LEU A 6 -3.44 4.62 7.55
CA LEU A 6 -3.04 4.38 8.93
C LEU A 6 -4.11 4.93 9.90
N VAL A 7 -4.70 4.07 10.71
CA VAL A 7 -5.71 4.43 11.73
C VAL A 7 -5.19 4.31 13.15
N ASN A 8 -4.25 3.38 13.42
CA ASN A 8 -3.66 3.19 14.74
C ASN A 8 -2.17 2.83 14.65
N SER A 9 -1.38 3.25 15.62
CA SER A 9 0.06 2.99 15.70
C SER A 9 0.51 2.93 17.16
N ARG A 10 0.79 1.74 17.68
CA ARG A 10 1.25 1.49 19.06
C ARG A 10 2.77 1.29 19.11
N ASN A 11 3.44 1.95 20.06
CA ASN A 11 4.89 1.83 20.32
C ASN A 11 5.82 2.17 19.13
N PHE A 12 5.36 2.99 18.19
CA PHE A 12 6.20 3.44 17.08
C PHE A 12 7.46 4.15 17.57
N ASP A 13 7.31 4.96 18.61
CA ASP A 13 8.41 5.68 19.24
C ASP A 13 9.54 4.79 19.78
N GLY A 14 9.19 3.65 20.36
CA GLY A 14 10.17 2.67 20.85
C GLY A 14 10.88 1.98 19.69
N TYR A 15 10.13 1.60 18.66
CA TYR A 15 10.68 1.04 17.42
C TYR A 15 11.66 2.01 16.74
N VAL A 16 11.26 3.26 16.51
CA VAL A 16 12.09 4.29 15.86
C VAL A 16 13.38 4.54 16.63
N LYS A 17 13.31 4.58 17.98
CA LYS A 17 14.49 4.67 18.83
C LYS A 17 15.41 3.46 18.68
N SER A 18 14.84 2.25 18.67
CA SER A 18 15.62 1.00 18.57
C SER A 18 16.38 0.91 17.25
N VAL A 19 15.77 1.37 16.16
CA VAL A 19 16.34 1.38 14.80
C VAL A 19 17.44 2.44 14.65
N GLY A 20 17.55 3.38 15.59
CA GLY A 20 18.56 4.43 15.57
C GLY A 20 18.20 5.62 14.68
N VAL A 21 16.92 5.80 14.35
CA VAL A 21 16.47 6.93 13.54
C VAL A 21 16.57 8.23 14.35
N GLY A 22 17.18 9.25 13.75
CA GLY A 22 17.34 10.56 14.38
C GLY A 22 16.01 11.23 14.77
N PHE A 23 16.04 12.04 15.83
CA PHE A 23 14.85 12.69 16.40
C PHE A 23 14.06 13.55 15.39
N ALA A 24 14.75 14.23 14.47
CA ALA A 24 14.13 15.04 13.42
C ALA A 24 13.30 14.21 12.44
N THR A 25 13.84 13.07 11.98
CA THR A 25 13.14 12.15 11.08
C THR A 25 11.95 11.47 11.79
N LYS A 26 12.08 11.20 13.10
CA LYS A 26 10.98 10.71 13.94
C LYS A 26 9.80 11.70 13.99
N GLN A 27 10.08 12.98 14.17
CA GLN A 27 9.04 14.02 14.24
C GLN A 27 8.35 14.21 12.88
N ALA A 28 9.09 14.15 11.78
CA ALA A 28 8.51 14.16 10.44
C ALA A 28 7.67 12.91 10.13
N ALA A 29 8.09 11.73 10.61
CA ALA A 29 7.38 10.47 10.42
C ALA A 29 6.09 10.35 11.25
N SER A 30 6.03 10.99 12.43
CA SER A 30 4.80 10.98 13.26
C SER A 30 3.74 11.95 12.75
N MET A 31 4.13 13.01 12.05
CA MET A 31 3.23 14.00 11.47
C MET A 31 2.66 13.57 10.11
N THR A 32 3.19 12.53 9.49
CA THR A 32 2.75 12.06 8.17
C THR A 32 1.79 10.88 8.32
N LYS A 33 0.65 10.97 7.63
CA LYS A 33 -0.26 9.84 7.39
C LYS A 33 -0.04 9.38 5.94
N PRO A 34 0.99 8.56 5.67
CA PRO A 34 1.27 8.14 4.31
C PRO A 34 0.17 7.20 3.81
N THR A 35 -0.27 7.42 2.58
CA THR A 35 -1.15 6.50 1.86
C THR A 35 -0.27 5.43 1.21
N THR A 36 -0.59 4.15 1.45
CA THR A 36 0.15 3.04 0.83
C THR A 36 -0.73 2.35 -0.19
N VAL A 37 -0.28 2.31 -1.44
CA VAL A 37 -0.91 1.59 -2.54
C VAL A 37 -0.07 0.36 -2.83
N ILE A 38 -0.69 -0.81 -2.75
CA ILE A 38 -0.05 -2.10 -3.01
C ILE A 38 -0.66 -2.69 -4.28
N GLU A 39 0.18 -2.97 -5.27
CA GLU A 39 -0.18 -3.54 -6.56
C GLU A 39 0.56 -4.86 -6.76
N VAL A 40 -0.15 -5.90 -7.19
CA VAL A 40 0.40 -7.24 -7.43
C VAL A 40 0.14 -7.57 -8.89
N ASN A 41 1.22 -7.77 -9.65
CA ASN A 41 1.21 -8.05 -11.09
C ASN A 41 2.02 -9.33 -11.35
N GLY A 42 1.33 -10.47 -11.33
CA GLY A 42 1.99 -11.78 -11.39
C GLY A 42 2.92 -11.96 -10.19
N ASP A 43 4.20 -12.18 -10.47
CA ASP A 43 5.25 -12.35 -9.44
C ASP A 43 5.89 -11.02 -8.99
N THR A 44 5.53 -9.90 -9.64
CA THR A 44 6.01 -8.57 -9.29
C THR A 44 5.03 -7.88 -8.33
N ILE A 45 5.54 -7.40 -7.21
CA ILE A 45 4.79 -6.57 -6.27
C ILE A 45 5.36 -5.16 -6.32
N THR A 46 4.47 -4.19 -6.49
CA THR A 46 4.80 -2.77 -6.49
C THR A 46 4.15 -2.11 -5.27
N ILE A 47 4.98 -1.54 -4.40
CA ILE A 47 4.54 -0.73 -3.26
C ILE A 47 4.80 0.74 -3.58
N LYS A 48 3.73 1.52 -3.60
CA LYS A 48 3.75 2.97 -3.76
C LYS A 48 3.35 3.61 -2.43
N THR A 49 4.28 4.33 -1.82
CA THR A 49 4.01 5.12 -0.61
C THR A 49 3.92 6.60 -1.00
N GLN A 50 2.76 7.21 -0.77
CA GLN A 50 2.49 8.60 -1.06
C GLN A 50 2.37 9.39 0.24
N SER A 51 3.08 10.53 0.34
CA SER A 51 3.01 11.42 1.50
C SER A 51 3.21 12.88 1.07
N ILE A 52 2.87 13.82 1.95
CA ILE A 52 2.99 15.27 1.67
C ILE A 52 4.45 15.68 1.39
N SER A 53 5.44 14.92 1.89
CA SER A 53 6.86 15.27 1.81
C SER A 53 7.66 14.47 0.77
N LYS A 54 7.43 13.15 0.65
CA LYS A 54 8.15 12.28 -0.29
C LYS A 54 7.23 11.16 -0.79
N ASN A 55 7.23 10.95 -2.12
CA ASN A 55 6.58 9.80 -2.77
C ASN A 55 7.66 8.79 -3.14
N ARG A 56 7.38 7.50 -2.91
CA ARG A 56 8.32 6.42 -3.17
C ARG A 56 7.60 5.27 -3.85
N GLU A 57 8.23 4.71 -4.87
CA GLU A 57 7.77 3.51 -5.55
C GLU A 57 8.91 2.49 -5.55
N VAL A 58 8.58 1.25 -5.17
CA VAL A 58 9.51 0.13 -5.19
C VAL A 58 8.77 -1.06 -5.80
N SER A 59 9.39 -1.67 -6.81
CA SER A 59 8.93 -2.93 -7.40
C SER A 59 9.93 -4.02 -7.10
N PHE A 60 9.44 -5.19 -6.70
CA PHE A 60 10.28 -6.32 -6.33
C PHE A 60 9.59 -7.65 -6.64
N GLU A 61 10.41 -8.69 -6.79
CA GLU A 61 9.97 -10.07 -6.95
C GLU A 61 10.03 -10.79 -5.61
N LEU A 62 9.08 -11.69 -5.37
CA LEU A 62 9.06 -12.49 -4.14
C LEU A 62 10.29 -13.40 -4.04
N GLY A 63 10.91 -13.43 -2.85
CA GLY A 63 12.08 -14.24 -2.55
C GLY A 63 13.41 -13.69 -3.10
N VAL A 64 13.41 -12.56 -3.81
CA VAL A 64 14.63 -11.97 -4.39
C VAL A 64 15.14 -10.81 -3.52
N ASN A 65 16.44 -10.82 -3.23
CA ASN A 65 17.09 -9.73 -2.50
C ASN A 65 17.25 -8.50 -3.39
N PHE A 66 16.94 -7.31 -2.88
CA PHE A 66 17.15 -6.04 -3.57
C PHE A 66 17.75 -4.97 -2.65
N ASN A 67 18.38 -3.96 -3.25
CA ASN A 67 18.88 -2.80 -2.51
C ASN A 67 17.75 -1.79 -2.32
N GLU A 68 17.56 -1.36 -1.09
CA GLU A 68 16.49 -0.47 -0.70
C GLU A 68 17.06 0.75 0.05
N THR A 69 16.55 1.95 -0.23
CA THR A 69 16.82 3.14 0.57
C THR A 69 15.58 3.47 1.39
N THR A 70 15.63 3.27 2.71
CA THR A 70 14.49 3.50 3.60
C THR A 70 14.17 5.00 3.75
N ALA A 71 13.01 5.34 4.33
CA ALA A 71 12.54 6.73 4.43
C ALA A 71 13.46 7.66 5.24
N ASP A 72 14.31 7.09 6.07
CA ASP A 72 15.36 7.75 6.85
C ASP A 72 16.74 7.70 6.19
N ASP A 73 16.77 7.50 4.86
CA ASP A 73 17.95 7.50 3.99
C ASP A 73 19.02 6.43 4.31
N ARG A 74 18.65 5.36 5.02
CA ARG A 74 19.53 4.19 5.22
C ARG A 74 19.50 3.28 4.00
N LYS A 75 20.68 2.81 3.59
CA LYS A 75 20.85 1.79 2.55
C LYS A 75 20.77 0.41 3.20
N VAL A 76 19.81 -0.39 2.79
CA VAL A 76 19.56 -1.72 3.35
C VAL A 76 19.46 -2.76 2.23
N LYS A 77 19.68 -4.02 2.57
CA LYS A 77 19.32 -5.16 1.73
C LYS A 77 17.97 -5.68 2.19
N SER A 78 17.02 -5.74 1.27
CA SER A 78 15.63 -6.11 1.54
C SER A 78 15.25 -7.40 0.82
N ILE A 79 14.37 -8.18 1.43
CA ILE A 79 13.71 -9.34 0.83
C ILE A 79 12.25 -9.35 1.26
N LEU A 80 11.34 -9.57 0.31
CA LEU A 80 9.94 -9.86 0.60
C LEU A 80 9.63 -11.32 0.31
N MET A 81 8.93 -11.95 1.25
CA MET A 81 8.50 -13.34 1.16
C MET A 81 7.01 -13.41 1.48
N LEU A 82 6.33 -14.41 0.93
CA LEU A 82 4.98 -14.77 1.32
C LEU A 82 5.07 -16.05 2.15
N ASP A 83 4.71 -15.99 3.43
CA ASP A 83 4.76 -17.11 4.36
C ASP A 83 3.39 -17.29 5.01
N GLY A 84 2.72 -18.43 4.77
CA GLY A 84 1.41 -18.71 5.36
C GLY A 84 0.27 -17.73 5.00
N GLY A 85 0.44 -16.89 3.97
CA GLY A 85 -0.51 -15.82 3.62
C GLY A 85 -0.10 -14.43 4.13
N GLU A 86 0.98 -14.35 4.90
CA GLU A 86 1.55 -13.10 5.40
C GLU A 86 2.69 -12.61 4.49
N PHE A 87 2.73 -11.32 4.21
CA PHE A 87 3.88 -10.70 3.55
C PHE A 87 4.95 -10.35 4.59
N VAL A 88 6.09 -11.04 4.53
CA VAL A 88 7.23 -10.83 5.42
C VAL A 88 8.31 -10.05 4.70
N HIS A 89 8.49 -8.79 5.07
CA HIS A 89 9.55 -7.91 4.56
C HIS A 89 10.68 -7.81 5.59
N ARG A 90 11.86 -8.35 5.26
CA ARG A 90 13.06 -8.28 6.10
C ARG A 90 14.08 -7.31 5.51
N LEU A 91 14.59 -6.40 6.33
CA LEU A 91 15.55 -5.37 5.94
C LEU A 91 16.80 -5.52 6.81
N LYS A 92 17.97 -5.60 6.18
CA LYS A 92 19.28 -5.80 6.83
C LYS A 92 20.25 -4.66 6.52
N TRP A 93 20.94 -4.14 7.53
CA TRP A 93 22.00 -3.13 7.38
C TRP A 93 22.96 -3.20 8.56
N ASP A 94 24.27 -3.01 8.34
CA ASP A 94 25.26 -2.87 9.41
C ASP A 94 25.18 -3.90 10.56
N GLY A 95 24.83 -5.16 10.23
CA GLY A 95 24.65 -6.24 11.22
C GLY A 95 23.31 -6.23 11.97
N GLN A 96 22.44 -5.26 11.71
CA GLN A 96 21.08 -5.14 12.22
C GLN A 96 20.05 -5.74 11.25
N GLU A 97 18.89 -6.12 11.80
CA GLU A 97 17.73 -6.61 11.03
C GLU A 97 16.44 -6.01 11.61
N THR A 98 15.56 -5.53 10.74
CA THR A 98 14.14 -5.27 11.09
C THR A 98 13.24 -6.16 10.24
N THR A 99 12.12 -6.57 10.81
CA THR A 99 11.09 -7.36 10.12
C THR A 99 9.76 -6.63 10.19
N LEU A 100 9.12 -6.50 9.04
CA LEU A 100 7.76 -5.98 8.86
C LEU A 100 6.91 -7.14 8.35
N VAL A 101 5.87 -7.52 9.08
CA VAL A 101 4.92 -8.56 8.65
C VAL A 101 3.60 -7.90 8.36
N GLN A 102 3.01 -8.17 7.20
CA GLN A 102 1.73 -7.63 6.78
C GLN A 102 0.72 -8.76 6.58
N GLU A 103 -0.42 -8.63 7.21
CA GLU A 103 -1.56 -9.54 7.08
C GLU A 103 -2.84 -8.72 6.98
N ILE A 104 -3.82 -9.23 6.24
CA ILE A 104 -5.17 -8.66 6.21
C ILE A 104 -6.09 -9.61 6.99
N VAL A 105 -6.69 -9.10 8.06
CA VAL A 105 -7.64 -9.83 8.90
C VAL A 105 -8.92 -9.00 8.97
N ASP A 106 -10.05 -9.57 8.57
CA ASP A 106 -11.36 -8.89 8.59
C ASP A 106 -11.33 -7.48 7.96
N GLU A 107 -10.77 -7.36 6.75
CA GLU A 107 -10.62 -6.09 5.99
C GLU A 107 -9.67 -5.05 6.63
N ILE A 108 -8.96 -5.42 7.69
CA ILE A 108 -8.00 -4.58 8.39
C ILE A 108 -6.59 -5.07 8.06
N LEU A 109 -5.72 -4.17 7.59
CA LEU A 109 -4.30 -4.48 7.43
C LEU A 109 -3.56 -4.26 8.74
N ILE A 110 -2.98 -5.34 9.25
CA ILE A 110 -2.18 -5.36 10.47
C ILE A 110 -0.70 -5.40 10.05
N LEU A 111 0.10 -4.48 10.60
CA LEU A 111 1.53 -4.34 10.31
C LEU A 111 2.32 -4.25 11.63
N PRO A 112 2.72 -5.38 12.22
CA PRO A 112 3.79 -5.41 13.21
C PRO A 112 5.16 -5.09 12.57
N LEU A 113 5.91 -4.21 13.23
CA LEU A 113 7.30 -3.87 12.94
C LEU A 113 8.15 -4.29 14.14
N THR A 114 9.15 -5.14 13.91
CA THR A 114 10.01 -5.70 14.96
C THR A 114 11.47 -5.37 14.68
N HIS A 115 12.13 -4.76 15.66
CA HIS A 115 13.57 -4.53 15.63
C HIS A 115 14.15 -4.76 17.04
N SER A 116 15.13 -5.67 17.13
CA SER A 116 15.66 -6.15 18.42
C SER A 116 14.53 -6.63 19.35
N SER A 117 14.35 -6.00 20.52
CA SER A 117 13.25 -6.29 21.46
C SER A 117 12.04 -5.36 21.30
N ALA A 118 12.09 -4.38 20.40
CA ALA A 118 11.02 -3.40 20.22
C ALA A 118 10.03 -3.89 19.16
N VAL A 119 8.74 -3.89 19.53
CA VAL A 119 7.63 -4.21 18.64
C VAL A 119 6.69 -3.01 18.54
N CYS A 120 6.42 -2.55 17.31
CA CYS A 120 5.40 -1.56 17.00
C CYS A 120 4.28 -2.21 16.21
N ASN A 121 3.03 -1.98 16.58
CA ASN A 121 1.89 -2.50 15.83
C ASN A 121 1.15 -1.35 15.17
N ARG A 122 0.99 -1.43 13.86
CA ARG A 122 0.20 -0.48 13.07
C ARG A 122 -1.03 -1.16 12.49
N THR A 123 -2.10 -0.40 12.40
CA THR A 123 -3.38 -0.84 11.87
C THR A 123 -3.82 0.12 10.79
N TYR A 124 -4.24 -0.42 9.65
CA TYR A 124 -4.69 0.35 8.51
C TYR A 124 -6.07 -0.13 8.06
N GLU A 125 -6.89 0.81 7.60
CA GLU A 125 -8.17 0.54 6.95
C GLU A 125 -8.03 0.75 5.44
N GLU A 126 -8.69 -0.07 4.64
CA GLU A 126 -8.75 0.13 3.19
C GLU A 126 -9.57 1.39 2.89
N GLU A 127 -8.99 2.31 2.13
CA GLU A 127 -9.71 3.43 1.56
C GLU A 127 -10.54 2.91 0.39
N ALA A 128 -11.86 2.87 0.58
CA ALA A 128 -12.80 2.58 -0.48
C ALA A 128 -12.49 3.47 -1.69
N ARG A 129 -12.27 2.86 -2.87
CA ARG A 129 -12.21 3.65 -4.10
C ARG A 129 -13.54 4.38 -4.21
N PRO A 130 -13.56 5.68 -4.60
CA PRO A 130 -14.78 6.23 -5.14
C PRO A 130 -15.08 5.40 -6.38
N VAL A 131 -16.02 4.46 -6.25
CA VAL A 131 -16.78 3.97 -7.39
C VAL A 131 -17.33 5.25 -7.98
N HIS A 132 -16.89 5.62 -9.19
CA HIS A 132 -17.63 6.61 -9.96
C HIS A 132 -19.06 6.09 -9.97
N SER A 133 -19.90 6.65 -9.10
CA SER A 133 -21.33 6.46 -9.16
C SER A 133 -21.66 6.91 -10.57
N PHE A 134 -21.99 5.95 -11.43
CA PHE A 134 -22.90 6.24 -12.52
C PHE A 134 -24.14 6.76 -11.82
N THR A 135 -24.21 8.09 -11.68
CA THR A 135 -25.39 8.75 -11.18
C THR A 135 -26.50 8.34 -12.13
N ASP A 136 -27.45 7.63 -11.55
CA ASP A 136 -28.76 7.33 -12.07
C ASP A 136 -29.21 8.39 -13.09
N CYS A 137 -29.27 8.03 -14.37
CA CYS A 137 -29.83 8.89 -15.40
C CYS A 137 -31.35 8.75 -15.37
N SER A 138 -31.98 9.12 -14.26
CA SER A 138 -33.44 9.28 -14.14
C SER A 138 -33.78 10.69 -13.70
N SER A 139 -33.31 11.70 -14.44
CA SER A 139 -34.06 12.94 -14.69
C SER A 139 -33.18 13.92 -15.47
N ALA A 140 -33.27 13.89 -16.79
CA ALA A 140 -32.96 15.06 -17.60
C ALA A 140 -33.92 15.08 -18.78
N SER A 141 -34.77 16.09 -18.73
CA SER A 141 -35.82 16.46 -19.66
C SER A 141 -35.40 16.40 -21.13
N TRP A 142 -36.33 15.91 -21.94
CA TRP A 142 -36.46 16.10 -23.39
C TRP A 142 -35.92 17.46 -23.86
N LEU A 143 -34.97 17.46 -24.80
CA LEU A 143 -34.89 18.34 -25.98
C LEU A 143 -33.57 18.06 -26.75
N LEU A 144 -33.74 17.48 -27.94
CA LEU A 144 -33.02 17.75 -29.20
C LEU A 144 -31.51 18.06 -29.12
N MET A 145 -30.67 17.14 -29.59
CA MET A 145 -30.09 17.34 -30.93
C MET A 145 -29.55 16.02 -31.49
N ASP A 146 -29.84 15.86 -32.76
CA ASP A 146 -29.63 14.76 -33.65
C ASP A 146 -28.13 14.52 -33.97
N SER A 147 -27.84 13.31 -34.46
CA SER A 147 -26.64 12.91 -35.22
C SER A 147 -25.41 12.40 -34.46
N ALA A 148 -25.41 11.09 -34.18
CA ALA A 148 -24.20 10.27 -34.12
C ALA A 148 -24.31 9.14 -35.17
N PRO A 149 -23.36 8.97 -36.10
CA PRO A 149 -23.27 7.78 -36.93
C PRO A 149 -22.34 6.74 -36.31
N ASP A 150 -22.84 5.51 -36.30
CA ASP A 150 -22.13 4.26 -36.59
C ASP A 150 -20.98 3.80 -35.67
N CYS A 151 -21.25 2.81 -34.81
CA CYS A 151 -20.99 1.40 -35.16
C CYS A 151 -21.21 0.41 -34.00
N LEU A 152 -22.19 -0.47 -34.24
CA LEU A 152 -22.11 -1.94 -34.14
C LEU A 152 -21.94 -2.58 -32.76
N ILE A 153 -23.09 -2.82 -32.11
CA ILE A 153 -23.26 -3.84 -31.08
C ILE A 153 -23.61 -5.17 -31.79
N PHE A 154 -22.74 -6.17 -31.67
CA PHE A 154 -23.04 -7.57 -31.99
C PHE A 154 -24.02 -8.12 -30.94
N LEU A 155 -25.23 -8.52 -31.37
CA LEU A 155 -26.13 -9.36 -30.57
C LEU A 155 -25.92 -10.84 -30.95
N PRO A 156 -25.73 -11.76 -29.98
CA PRO A 156 -25.84 -13.18 -30.26
C PRO A 156 -27.30 -13.62 -30.26
N TRP A 157 -27.64 -14.40 -31.28
CA TRP A 157 -28.90 -15.12 -31.45
C TRP A 157 -29.08 -16.27 -30.45
N HIS A 158 -30.36 -16.68 -30.32
CA HIS A 158 -30.93 -17.89 -29.70
C HIS A 158 -31.43 -17.74 -28.24
N PHE A 159 -32.60 -18.23 -27.83
CA PHE A 159 -33.48 -19.29 -28.35
C PHE A 159 -34.90 -19.11 -27.74
N ILE A 160 -35.93 -19.46 -28.54
CA ILE A 160 -37.34 -19.82 -28.22
C ILE A 160 -38.27 -18.71 -27.71
#